data_AF-K2E365-F1
#
_entry.id   AF-K2E365-F1
#
_cell.length_a   1.000
_cell.length_b   1.000
_cell.length_c   1.000
_cell.angle_alpha   90.00
_cell.angle_beta   90.00
_cell.angle_gamma   90.00
#
_symmetry.space_group_name_H-M   'P 1'
#
loop_
_entity.id
_entity.type
_entity.pdbx_description
1 polymer ?
#
loop_
_entity_poly.entity_id
_entity_poly.type
_entity_poly.pdbx_seq_one_letter_code
_entity_poly.pdbx_strand_id
1 'polypeptide(L)'
;MAQKVETTDVTTENVTIKAASKSVGNGTILKGQTQLVIDNTLIKAGSKVFVTATSSTGGQALIVKEKLDGVSFTVELDRPVAEDVAFDWWVVNVE
;
A
#
# COMPACT_ATOMS: atom_id res chain seq x y z
N MET A 1 18.87 -16.86 -10.73
CA MET A 1 18.05 -17.39 -9.62
C MET A 1 17.83 -16.25 -8.62
N ALA A 2 16.64 -16.08 -8.06
CA ALA A 2 16.43 -15.10 -6.99
C ALA A 2 17.03 -15.69 -5.71
N GLN A 3 17.99 -14.99 -5.09
CA GLN A 3 18.56 -15.40 -3.82
C GLN A 3 17.74 -14.77 -2.69
N LYS A 4 17.20 -15.59 -1.79
CA LYS A 4 16.67 -15.10 -0.52
C LYS A 4 17.85 -14.58 0.30
N VAL A 5 17.74 -13.35 0.80
CA VAL A 5 18.72 -12.76 1.71
C VAL A 5 18.07 -12.67 3.08
N GLU A 6 18.68 -13.31 4.08
CA GLU A 6 18.30 -13.20 5.49
C GLU A 6 19.47 -12.52 6.21
N THR A 7 19.21 -11.38 6.83
CA THR A 7 20.20 -10.58 7.55
C THR A 7 19.51 -9.75 8.63
N THR A 8 20.24 -9.38 9.67
CA THR A 8 19.77 -8.44 10.69
C THR A 8 19.83 -7.00 10.19
N ASP A 9 20.84 -6.69 9.39
CA ASP A 9 21.14 -5.34 8.93
C ASP A 9 21.42 -5.34 7.42
N VAL A 10 20.90 -4.32 6.73
CA VAL A 10 21.18 -4.02 5.33
C VAL A 10 21.69 -2.59 5.26
N THR A 11 22.97 -2.41 4.90
CA THR A 11 23.50 -1.10 4.50
C THR A 11 23.58 -1.06 2.98
N THR A 12 22.81 -0.19 2.36
CA THR A 12 22.79 -0.01 0.90
C THR A 12 22.49 1.45 0.57
N GLU A 13 23.01 1.93 -0.56
CA GLU A 13 22.67 3.25 -1.09
C GLU A 13 21.29 3.26 -1.74
N ASN A 14 20.86 2.13 -2.31
CA ASN A 14 19.57 2.03 -3.00
C ASN A 14 18.96 0.63 -2.84
N VAL A 15 17.62 0.58 -2.89
CA VAL A 15 16.84 -0.65 -3.04
C VAL A 15 15.93 -0.48 -4.26
N THR A 16 16.06 -1.38 -5.24
CA THR A 16 15.12 -1.46 -6.36
C THR A 16 14.20 -2.67 -6.17
N ILE A 17 12.92 -2.40 -5.93
CA ILE A 17 11.87 -3.42 -5.87
C ILE A 17 11.31 -3.64 -7.27
N LYS A 18 11.29 -4.88 -7.76
CA LYS A 18 10.68 -5.18 -9.06
C LYS A 18 9.17 -4.98 -8.97
N ALA A 19 8.57 -4.15 -9.82
CA ALA A 19 7.12 -3.84 -9.78
C ALA A 19 6.18 -5.05 -9.83
N ALA A 20 6.65 -6.23 -10.26
CA ALA A 20 5.87 -7.47 -10.19
C ALA A 20 5.67 -8.00 -8.75
N SER A 21 6.49 -7.58 -7.79
CA SER A 21 6.24 -7.90 -6.38
C SER A 21 5.15 -6.98 -5.89
N LYS A 22 4.00 -7.57 -5.52
CA LYS A 22 2.83 -6.89 -4.92
C LYS A 22 3.15 -6.10 -3.63
N SER A 23 4.43 -5.97 -3.25
CA SER A 23 4.90 -5.12 -2.15
C SER A 23 4.85 -3.63 -2.46
N VAL A 24 4.89 -3.20 -3.73
CA VAL A 24 4.71 -1.79 -4.11
C VAL A 24 3.65 -1.67 -5.20
N GLY A 25 2.92 -0.57 -5.23
CA GLY A 25 1.88 -0.35 -6.24
C GLY A 25 1.19 1.01 -6.11
N ASN A 26 0.13 1.20 -6.89
CA ASN A 26 -0.66 2.42 -6.94
C ASN A 26 -2.15 2.10 -7.16
N GLY A 27 -3.01 3.01 -6.73
CA GLY A 27 -4.45 2.87 -6.86
C GLY A 27 -5.18 4.19 -6.80
N THR A 28 -6.46 4.13 -7.11
CA THR A 28 -7.34 5.30 -7.21
C THR A 28 -8.65 5.04 -6.48
N ILE A 29 -8.95 5.86 -5.47
CA ILE A 29 -10.32 5.97 -4.93
C ILE A 29 -11.08 6.89 -5.90
N LEU A 30 -12.09 6.35 -6.59
CA LEU A 30 -12.88 7.12 -7.54
C LEU A 30 -13.73 8.17 -6.82
N LYS A 31 -14.02 9.29 -7.49
CA LYS A 31 -14.87 10.36 -6.97
C LYS A 31 -16.17 9.83 -6.35
N GLY A 32 -16.56 10.41 -5.22
CA GLY A 32 -17.74 9.99 -4.46
C GLY A 32 -17.59 8.66 -3.71
N GLN A 33 -16.54 7.88 -3.94
CA GLN A 33 -16.19 6.72 -3.12
C GLN A 33 -15.33 7.15 -1.93
N THR A 34 -15.30 6.31 -0.91
CA THR A 34 -14.46 6.51 0.27
C THR A 34 -13.35 5.50 0.37
N GLN A 35 -13.34 4.42 -0.43
CA GLN A 35 -12.37 3.35 -0.27
C GLN A 35 -12.03 2.64 -1.57
N LEU A 36 -10.88 1.97 -1.55
CA LEU A 36 -10.44 1.00 -2.54
C LEU A 36 -9.91 -0.24 -1.82
N VAL A 37 -10.41 -1.41 -2.22
CA VAL A 37 -9.85 -2.71 -1.79
C VAL A 37 -8.74 -3.10 -2.75
N ILE A 38 -7.57 -3.44 -2.22
CA ILE A 38 -6.38 -3.81 -2.99
C ILE A 38 -6.05 -5.27 -2.76
N ASP A 39 -6.16 -6.07 -3.81
CA ASP A 39 -5.76 -7.48 -3.79
C ASP A 39 -4.24 -7.61 -3.65
N ASN A 40 -3.81 -8.29 -2.58
CA ASN A 40 -2.43 -8.44 -2.24
C ASN A 40 -2.18 -9.78 -1.53
N THR A 41 -1.63 -10.75 -2.25
CA THR A 41 -1.32 -12.07 -1.69
C THR A 41 -0.11 -12.11 -0.77
N LEU A 42 0.62 -11.00 -0.63
CA LEU A 42 1.78 -10.88 0.27
C LEU A 42 1.42 -10.23 1.60
N ILE A 43 0.22 -9.66 1.74
CA ILE A 43 -0.18 -8.98 2.97
C ILE A 43 -0.36 -9.99 4.10
N LYS A 44 0.10 -9.64 5.30
CA LYS A 44 -0.17 -10.34 6.56
C LYS A 44 -0.89 -9.40 7.52
N ALA A 45 -1.55 -9.95 8.54
CA ALA A 45 -2.21 -9.12 9.57
C ALA A 45 -1.24 -8.13 10.25
N GLY A 46 0.03 -8.55 10.46
CA GLY A 46 1.09 -7.73 11.07
C GLY A 46 1.79 -6.74 10.13
N SER A 47 1.55 -6.82 8.82
CA SER A 47 2.26 -5.98 7.83
C SER A 47 2.07 -4.50 8.11
N LYS A 48 3.11 -3.71 7.87
CA LYS A 48 3.03 -2.26 7.80
C LYS A 48 2.76 -1.88 6.35
N VAL A 49 1.81 -0.97 6.14
CA VAL A 49 1.44 -0.47 4.81
C VAL A 49 1.56 1.03 4.86
N PHE A 50 2.43 1.57 4.01
CA PHE A 50 2.63 3.01 3.86
C PHE A 50 1.93 3.45 2.60
N VAL A 51 1.11 4.49 2.71
CA VAL A 51 0.39 5.07 1.58
C VAL A 51 0.75 6.53 1.45
N THR A 52 0.91 6.99 0.21
CA THR A 52 1.21 8.40 -0.08
C THR A 52 0.28 8.86 -1.20
N ALA A 53 -0.50 9.90 -0.94
CA ALA A 53 -1.35 10.49 -1.96
C ALA A 53 -0.49 11.15 -3.06
N THR A 54 -0.88 10.91 -4.31
CA THR A 54 -0.28 11.53 -5.51
C THR A 54 -1.24 12.49 -6.20
N SER A 55 -2.49 12.58 -5.72
CA SER A 55 -3.43 13.66 -6.01
C SER A 55 -4.05 14.24 -4.72
N SER A 56 -4.87 15.28 -4.85
CA SER A 56 -5.52 15.92 -3.70
C SER A 56 -6.51 14.98 -3.01
N THR A 57 -6.38 14.83 -1.69
CA THR A 57 -7.30 14.03 -0.85
C THR A 57 -8.48 14.85 -0.30
N GLY A 58 -8.63 16.11 -0.74
CA GLY A 58 -9.60 17.04 -0.15
C GLY A 58 -9.27 17.40 1.31
N GLY A 59 -7.98 17.38 1.67
CA GLY A 59 -7.48 17.71 3.01
C GLY A 59 -7.60 16.57 4.03
N GLN A 60 -7.76 15.33 3.57
CA GLN A 60 -7.91 14.15 4.43
C GLN A 60 -6.65 13.29 4.41
N ALA A 61 -6.43 12.51 5.47
CA ALA A 61 -5.44 11.45 5.45
C ALA A 61 -5.98 10.24 4.67
N LEU A 62 -5.08 9.49 4.03
CA LEU A 62 -5.38 8.14 3.60
C LEU A 62 -5.21 7.21 4.80
N ILE A 63 -6.19 6.34 5.03
CA ILE A 63 -6.18 5.39 6.16
C ILE A 63 -6.07 3.98 5.59
N VAL A 64 -5.15 3.18 6.12
CA VAL A 64 -5.10 1.74 5.81
C VAL A 64 -5.94 0.99 6.85
N LYS A 65 -7.00 0.33 6.41
CA LYS A 65 -7.86 -0.53 7.23
C LYS A 65 -7.90 -1.96 6.68
N GLU A 66 -8.46 -2.85 7.48
CA GLU A 66 -8.83 -4.23 7.12
C GLU A 66 -7.78 -4.97 6.29
N LYS A 67 -6.83 -5.62 6.96
CA LYS A 67 -5.84 -6.49 6.31
C LYS A 67 -6.33 -7.93 6.39
N LEU A 68 -6.74 -8.49 5.26
CA LEU A 68 -7.08 -9.89 5.15
C LEU A 68 -5.86 -10.67 4.65
N ASP A 69 -5.28 -11.47 5.53
CA ASP A 69 -4.04 -12.21 5.30
C ASP A 69 -4.07 -13.01 3.99
N GLY A 70 -3.07 -12.80 3.14
CA GLY A 70 -2.95 -13.42 1.83
C GLY A 70 -4.01 -13.03 0.80
N VAL A 71 -4.89 -12.07 1.10
CA VAL A 71 -6.00 -11.68 0.21
C VAL A 71 -5.93 -10.21 -0.15
N SER A 72 -6.07 -9.29 0.80
CA SER A 72 -6.24 -7.87 0.49
C SER A 72 -5.96 -6.93 1.68
N PHE A 73 -5.85 -5.65 1.37
CA PHE A 73 -5.98 -4.56 2.34
C PHE A 73 -6.83 -3.43 1.76
N THR A 74 -7.40 -2.60 2.62
CA THR A 74 -8.26 -1.48 2.21
C THR A 74 -7.56 -0.15 2.48
N VAL A 75 -7.63 0.77 1.52
CA VAL A 75 -7.25 2.18 1.71
C VAL A 75 -8.50 3.03 1.59
N GLU A 76 -8.68 3.95 2.55
CA GLU A 76 -9.89 4.75 2.65
C GLU A 76 -9.65 6.22 3.00
N LEU A 77 -10.72 7.00 2.86
CA LEU A 77 -10.92 8.38 3.29
C LEU A 77 -12.13 8.41 4.23
N ASP A 78 -12.13 9.31 5.21
CA ASP A 78 -13.25 9.45 6.16
C ASP A 78 -14.55 9.91 5.48
N ARG A 79 -14.44 10.75 4.44
CA ARG A 79 -15.58 11.28 3.67
C ARG A 79 -15.30 11.28 2.16
N PRO A 80 -16.36 11.16 1.33
CA PRO A 80 -16.20 11.21 -0.12
C PRO A 80 -15.67 12.56 -0.57
N VAL A 81 -14.95 12.56 -1.70
CA VAL A 81 -14.40 13.75 -2.34
C VAL A 81 -14.91 13.90 -3.77
N ALA A 82 -14.87 15.13 -4.30
CA ALA A 82 -15.41 15.47 -5.61
C ALA A 82 -14.55 14.99 -6.80
N GLU A 83 -13.29 14.67 -6.54
CA GLU A 83 -12.29 14.28 -7.53
C GLU A 83 -11.73 12.88 -7.22
N ASP A 84 -11.11 12.24 -8.21
CA ASP A 84 -10.42 10.97 -8.00
C ASP A 84 -9.14 11.17 -7.14
N VAL A 85 -8.93 10.25 -6.19
CA VAL A 85 -7.76 10.27 -5.30
C VAL A 85 -6.80 9.17 -5.67
N ALA A 86 -5.69 9.53 -6.31
CA ALA A 86 -4.60 8.63 -6.65
C ALA A 86 -3.58 8.57 -5.50
N PHE A 87 -2.99 7.39 -5.30
CA PHE A 87 -1.99 7.16 -4.27
C PHE A 87 -1.07 5.98 -4.62
N ASP A 88 0.12 6.00 -4.04
CA ASP A 88 1.08 4.89 -4.06
C ASP A 88 1.07 4.16 -2.72
N TRP A 89 1.49 2.89 -2.70
CA TRP A 89 1.70 2.12 -1.48
C TRP A 89 2.99 1.31 -1.45
N TRP A 90 3.43 1.02 -0.23
CA TRP A 90 4.49 0.05 0.08
C TRP A 90 4.10 -0.83 1.26
N VAL A 91 4.13 -2.15 1.05
CA VAL A 91 3.87 -3.19 2.04
C VAL A 91 5.19 -3.75 2.55
N VAL A 92 5.35 -3.71 3.86
CA VAL A 92 6.47 -4.30 4.60
C VAL A 92 5.92 -5.34 5.56
N ASN A 93 6.30 -6.59 5.35
CA ASN A 93 5.97 -7.66 6.29
C ASN A 93 6.93 -7.60 7.48
N VAL A 94 6.37 -7.75 8.68
CA VAL A 94 7.13 -7.86 9.92
C VAL A 94 6.85 -9.27 10.45
N GLU A 95 7.92 -10.01 10.73
CA GLU A 95 7.89 -11.32 11.39
C GLU A 95 8.31 -11.18 12.84
#